data_AF-S9XI79-F1
#
_entry.id   AF-S9XI79-F1
#
_cell.length_a   1.000
_cell.length_b   1.000
_cell.length_c   1.000
_cell.angle_alpha   90.00
_cell.angle_beta   90.00
_cell.angle_gamma   90.00
#
_symmetry.space_group_name_H-M   'P 1'
#
loop_
_entity.id
_entity.type
_entity.pdbx_description
1 polymer ?
#
loop_
_entity_poly.entity_id
_entity_poly.type
_entity_poly.pdbx_seq_one_letter_code
_entity_poly.pdbx_strand_id
1 'polypeptide(L)'
;MSRVLEDSQFIALNSRDVQVNEEGCNQVAAWIEQQLDTLGTKFSNWQDHELHPKLQDSSTLDWIFLIDILNFSFWSDADTKDSGNHPARFGIRYKGKLYMGYWSLCAAVNKALDNSIPITTPSFYADEVCCPDDLIASIFASDTEEQIPLLSERIRIMRASGKALVKYYGGRFVHLLEKCNHSAQKFLEILLRDFPDFRDISFYKGRECHILKRAQILIAETWACFHGQGYGQFDDIDSITMFADYRVPQILWQLGCLDYSPEFGSRLRKSETIAHNDPMEIEMRGCSIWAVELIRLAVNRPNLNAIMIDFFLWDLAKEWQTIGYSPNKERALSSVPSIRVRSIYY
;
A
#
# COMPACT_ATOMS: atom_id res chain seq x y z
N MET A 1 -12.07 13.04 13.42
CA MET A 1 -11.37 11.75 13.30
C MET A 1 -11.79 11.15 11.96
N SER A 2 -10.89 10.53 11.19
CA SER A 2 -11.28 9.95 9.89
C SER A 2 -12.09 8.68 10.09
N ARG A 3 -12.97 8.36 9.12
CA ARG A 3 -13.83 7.17 9.20
C ARG A 3 -13.04 5.86 9.32
N VAL A 4 -11.90 5.77 8.61
CA VAL A 4 -10.99 4.63 8.68
C VAL A 4 -10.45 4.45 10.09
N LEU A 5 -10.07 5.54 10.76
CA LEU A 5 -9.51 5.46 12.11
C LEU A 5 -10.58 5.03 13.14
N GLU A 6 -11.79 5.57 13.04
CA GLU A 6 -12.92 5.17 13.91
C GLU A 6 -13.29 3.69 13.74
N ASP A 7 -13.31 3.20 12.50
CA ASP A 7 -13.58 1.79 12.20
C ASP A 7 -12.42 0.88 12.67
N SER A 8 -11.17 1.33 12.53
CA SER A 8 -9.99 0.59 13.00
C SER A 8 -9.96 0.48 14.52
N GLN A 9 -10.30 1.55 15.24
CA GLN A 9 -10.47 1.51 16.69
C GLN A 9 -11.58 0.54 17.09
N PHE A 10 -12.73 0.57 16.39
CA PHE A 10 -13.82 -0.38 16.64
C PHE A 10 -13.38 -1.82 16.43
N ILE A 11 -12.65 -2.13 15.35
CA ILE A 11 -12.08 -3.46 15.10
C ILE A 11 -11.15 -3.84 16.24
N ALA A 12 -10.18 -2.98 16.61
CA ALA A 12 -9.20 -3.27 17.64
C ALA A 12 -9.83 -3.58 19.01
N LEU A 13 -10.83 -2.78 19.42
CA LEU A 13 -11.55 -2.98 20.69
C LEU A 13 -12.38 -4.27 20.73
N ASN A 14 -12.75 -4.80 19.57
CA ASN A 14 -13.56 -6.00 19.46
C ASN A 14 -12.78 -7.20 18.93
N SER A 15 -11.50 -7.07 18.62
CA SER A 15 -10.72 -8.14 18.01
C SER A 15 -10.55 -9.34 18.95
N ARG A 16 -10.47 -10.55 18.38
CA ARG A 16 -10.28 -11.80 19.14
C ARG A 16 -8.91 -12.42 18.87
N ASP A 17 -8.50 -12.45 17.62
CA ASP A 17 -7.33 -13.17 17.13
C ASP A 17 -6.11 -12.26 16.93
N VAL A 18 -6.30 -10.95 16.93
CA VAL A 18 -5.21 -9.96 16.90
C VAL A 18 -5.37 -8.93 18.01
N GLN A 19 -4.38 -8.76 18.88
CA GLN A 19 -4.40 -7.77 19.94
C GLN A 19 -3.36 -6.68 19.69
N VAL A 20 -3.71 -5.44 20.00
CA VAL A 20 -2.78 -4.30 19.98
C VAL A 20 -2.12 -4.20 21.35
N ASN A 21 -0.79 -4.20 21.37
CA ASN A 21 0.01 -4.08 22.57
C ASN A 21 0.50 -2.63 22.72
N GLU A 22 -0.15 -1.88 23.61
CA GLU A 22 0.14 -0.45 23.82
C GLU A 22 1.58 -0.19 24.31
N GLU A 23 2.10 -1.06 25.17
CA GLU A 23 3.49 -0.98 25.65
C GLU A 23 4.48 -1.18 24.51
N GLY A 24 4.23 -2.17 23.63
CA GLY A 24 5.00 -2.35 22.40
C GLY A 24 4.95 -1.12 21.48
N CYS A 25 3.77 -0.51 21.33
CA CYS A 25 3.62 0.72 20.55
C CYS A 25 4.42 1.89 21.15
N ASN A 26 4.41 2.07 22.47
CA ASN A 26 5.18 3.10 23.15
C ASN A 26 6.70 2.89 22.99
N GLN A 27 7.17 1.64 23.05
CA GLN A 27 8.58 1.31 22.82
C GLN A 27 9.00 1.62 21.38
N VAL A 28 8.17 1.30 20.40
CA VAL A 28 8.42 1.64 18.98
C VAL A 28 8.39 3.15 18.76
N ALA A 29 7.46 3.88 19.40
CA ALA A 29 7.43 5.34 19.34
C ALA A 29 8.74 5.96 19.85
N ALA A 30 9.21 5.54 21.03
CA ALA A 30 10.49 6.01 21.58
C ALA A 30 11.69 5.66 20.67
N TRP A 31 11.65 4.49 20.02
CA TRP A 31 12.69 4.11 19.06
C TRP A 31 12.66 4.97 17.79
N ILE A 32 11.48 5.24 17.22
CA ILE A 32 11.31 6.13 16.07
C ILE A 32 11.82 7.53 16.40
N GLU A 33 11.53 8.06 17.59
CA GLU A 33 12.06 9.36 18.03
C GLU A 33 13.59 9.41 17.99
N GLN A 34 14.25 8.38 18.53
CA GLN A 34 15.72 8.27 18.51
C GLN A 34 16.28 8.16 17.09
N GLN A 35 15.63 7.42 16.20
CA GLN A 35 16.05 7.31 14.80
C GLN A 35 15.92 8.66 14.07
N LEU A 36 14.82 9.39 14.30
CA LEU A 36 14.61 10.69 13.69
C LEU A 36 15.61 11.75 14.19
N ASP A 37 16.06 11.66 15.45
CA ASP A 37 17.12 12.53 15.97
C ASP A 37 18.50 12.24 15.38
N THR A 38 18.78 10.97 15.10
CA THR A 38 20.12 10.52 14.64
C THR A 38 20.28 10.58 13.13
N LEU A 39 19.22 10.27 12.36
CA LEU A 39 19.26 10.17 10.90
C LEU A 39 18.57 11.37 10.21
N GLY A 40 17.84 12.20 10.95
CA GLY A 40 16.98 13.26 10.39
C GLY A 40 15.77 12.68 9.66
N THR A 41 15.07 13.51 8.87
CA THR A 41 13.98 13.06 7.98
C THR A 41 14.50 12.32 6.73
N LYS A 42 15.66 11.64 6.83
CA LYS A 42 16.24 10.84 5.74
C LYS A 42 15.38 9.65 5.31
N PHE A 43 14.35 9.33 6.10
CA PHE A 43 13.41 8.29 5.77
C PHE A 43 12.50 8.80 4.65
N SER A 44 12.86 8.32 3.45
CA SER A 44 12.09 8.30 2.21
C SER A 44 11.62 9.65 1.68
N ASN A 45 12.56 10.40 1.08
CA ASN A 45 12.14 11.24 -0.03
C ASN A 45 11.62 10.30 -1.13
N TRP A 46 10.32 10.36 -1.40
CA TRP A 46 9.64 9.56 -2.40
C TRP A 46 10.39 9.54 -3.74
N GLN A 47 11.02 10.66 -4.11
CA GLN A 47 11.76 10.79 -5.36
C GLN A 47 13.10 10.05 -5.40
N ASP A 48 13.61 9.55 -4.28
CA ASP A 48 14.94 8.92 -4.24
C ASP A 48 14.94 7.58 -4.98
N HIS A 49 13.81 6.86 -5.01
CA HIS A 49 13.75 5.55 -5.65
C HIS A 49 13.90 5.64 -7.17
N GLU A 50 14.78 4.82 -7.76
CA GLU A 50 15.16 4.89 -9.19
C GLU A 50 13.99 4.72 -10.17
N LEU A 51 12.94 4.02 -9.76
CA LEU A 51 11.75 3.75 -10.59
C LEU A 51 10.66 4.82 -10.47
N HIS A 52 10.75 5.75 -9.52
CA HIS A 52 9.78 6.83 -9.42
C HIS A 52 10.09 7.94 -10.44
N PRO A 53 9.05 8.55 -11.06
CA PRO A 53 9.21 9.74 -11.89
C PRO A 53 10.04 10.81 -11.19
N LYS A 54 10.95 11.44 -11.93
CA LYS A 54 11.82 12.52 -11.42
C LYS A 54 11.27 13.91 -11.69
N LEU A 55 10.28 14.00 -12.57
CA LEU A 55 9.53 15.23 -12.80
C LEU A 55 8.44 15.38 -11.73
N GLN A 56 8.05 16.61 -11.45
CA GLN A 56 6.92 16.95 -10.57
C GLN A 56 5.89 17.75 -11.37
N ASP A 57 5.32 17.13 -12.40
CA ASP A 57 4.28 17.74 -13.24
C ASP A 57 3.04 16.82 -13.32
N SER A 58 2.07 17.18 -14.16
CA SER A 58 0.85 16.39 -14.28
C SER A 58 1.08 14.98 -14.83
N SER A 59 2.17 14.72 -15.57
CA SER A 59 2.46 13.37 -16.07
C SER A 59 2.86 12.42 -14.93
N THR A 60 3.53 12.95 -13.91
CA THR A 60 3.84 12.21 -12.67
C THR A 60 2.56 11.84 -11.92
N LEU A 61 1.56 12.73 -11.90
CA LEU A 61 0.25 12.42 -11.30
C LEU A 61 -0.44 11.27 -12.03
N ASP A 62 -0.48 11.30 -13.37
CA ASP A 62 -1.08 10.22 -14.16
C ASP A 62 -0.34 8.87 -13.97
N TRP A 63 0.99 8.92 -13.77
CA TRP A 63 1.80 7.75 -13.39
C TRP A 63 1.41 7.23 -12.00
N ILE A 64 1.35 8.10 -10.99
CA ILE A 64 0.97 7.74 -9.61
C ILE A 64 -0.41 7.09 -9.60
N PHE A 65 -1.38 7.68 -10.31
CA PHE A 65 -2.72 7.14 -10.40
C PHE A 65 -2.75 5.74 -11.00
N LEU A 66 -2.05 5.50 -12.12
CA LEU A 66 -1.99 4.18 -12.75
C LEU A 66 -1.34 3.14 -11.82
N ILE A 67 -0.24 3.50 -11.18
CA ILE A 67 0.48 2.59 -10.26
C ILE A 67 -0.42 2.21 -9.09
N ASP A 68 -1.10 3.18 -8.48
CA ASP A 68 -1.94 2.95 -7.32
C ASP A 68 -3.15 2.06 -7.64
N ILE A 69 -3.85 2.28 -8.76
CA ILE A 69 -4.97 1.41 -9.15
C ILE A 69 -4.53 -0.02 -9.46
N LEU A 70 -3.22 -0.26 -9.59
CA LEU A 70 -2.60 -1.58 -9.79
C LEU A 70 -1.81 -2.06 -8.55
N ASN A 71 -1.80 -1.31 -7.44
CA ASN A 71 -0.99 -1.60 -6.26
C ASN A 71 -1.63 -2.66 -5.34
N PHE A 72 -1.67 -3.91 -5.84
CA PHE A 72 -2.20 -5.04 -5.11
C PHE A 72 -1.55 -6.39 -5.51
N SER A 73 -1.57 -7.36 -4.59
CA SER A 73 -1.29 -8.78 -4.70
C SER A 73 0.16 -9.14 -5.05
N PHE A 74 1.15 -8.47 -4.45
CA PHE A 74 2.58 -8.70 -4.77
C PHE A 74 3.28 -9.82 -3.99
N TRP A 75 2.60 -10.47 -3.05
CA TRP A 75 3.11 -11.69 -2.43
C TRP A 75 3.04 -12.86 -3.42
N SER A 76 3.98 -13.80 -3.29
CA SER A 76 4.22 -14.86 -4.28
C SER A 76 3.73 -16.21 -3.78
N ASP A 77 3.11 -16.97 -4.68
CA ASP A 77 2.72 -18.36 -4.41
C ASP A 77 3.95 -19.29 -4.34
N ALA A 78 4.97 -19.02 -5.17
CA ALA A 78 6.20 -19.79 -5.19
C ALA A 78 7.11 -19.53 -3.95
N ASP A 79 7.09 -18.31 -3.41
CA ASP A 79 7.92 -17.93 -2.27
C ASP A 79 7.27 -18.31 -0.92
N THR A 80 7.20 -19.62 -0.64
CA THR A 80 6.62 -20.16 0.61
C THR A 80 7.35 -19.71 1.88
N LYS A 81 8.62 -19.30 1.76
CA LYS A 81 9.43 -18.81 2.88
C LYS A 81 9.31 -17.30 3.09
N ASP A 82 8.59 -16.60 2.22
CA ASP A 82 8.48 -15.14 2.21
C ASP A 82 9.86 -14.46 2.23
N SER A 83 10.81 -14.95 1.41
CA SER A 83 12.18 -14.42 1.35
C SER A 83 12.29 -13.11 0.57
N GLY A 84 11.32 -12.83 -0.31
CA GLY A 84 11.28 -11.62 -1.14
C GLY A 84 12.15 -11.71 -2.40
N ASN A 85 12.93 -12.79 -2.54
CA ASN A 85 13.92 -12.96 -3.60
C ASN A 85 13.87 -14.33 -4.29
N HIS A 86 12.81 -15.12 -4.06
CA HIS A 86 12.68 -16.42 -4.72
C HIS A 86 12.68 -16.25 -6.26
N PRO A 87 13.46 -17.03 -7.02
CA PRO A 87 13.70 -16.78 -8.45
C PRO A 87 12.45 -16.93 -9.32
N ALA A 88 11.47 -17.73 -8.87
CA ALA A 88 10.21 -17.90 -9.58
C ALA A 88 9.23 -16.72 -9.39
N ARG A 89 9.44 -15.82 -8.42
CA ARG A 89 8.51 -14.70 -8.15
C ARG A 89 8.30 -13.86 -9.39
N PHE A 90 7.08 -13.36 -9.59
CA PHE A 90 6.76 -12.42 -10.68
C PHE A 90 7.79 -11.30 -10.73
N GLY A 91 8.48 -11.21 -11.87
CA GLY A 91 9.63 -10.35 -12.04
C GLY A 91 9.67 -9.70 -13.41
N ILE A 92 10.14 -8.45 -13.45
CA ILE A 92 10.26 -7.66 -14.67
C ILE A 92 11.70 -7.16 -14.79
N ARG A 93 12.34 -7.45 -15.92
CA ARG A 93 13.65 -6.95 -16.27
C ARG A 93 13.52 -5.61 -16.97
N TYR A 94 14.16 -4.61 -16.39
CA TYR A 94 14.17 -3.24 -16.89
C TYR A 94 15.56 -2.62 -16.66
N LYS A 95 16.13 -2.02 -17.71
CA LYS A 95 17.48 -1.41 -17.70
C LYS A 95 18.56 -2.34 -17.10
N GLY A 96 18.52 -3.62 -17.46
CA GLY A 96 19.50 -4.64 -17.05
C GLY A 96 19.26 -5.25 -15.66
N LYS A 97 18.37 -4.69 -14.83
CA LYS A 97 18.04 -5.17 -13.48
C LYS A 97 16.71 -5.92 -13.46
N LEU A 98 16.63 -6.98 -12.65
CA LEU A 98 15.38 -7.71 -12.38
C LEU A 98 14.72 -7.11 -11.14
N TYR A 99 13.47 -6.68 -11.28
CA TYR A 99 12.65 -6.16 -10.19
C TYR A 99 11.56 -7.17 -9.82
N MET A 100 11.23 -7.27 -8.54
CA MET A 100 10.22 -8.18 -8.00
C MET A 100 9.30 -7.44 -7.01
N GLY A 101 8.14 -8.04 -6.70
CA GLY A 101 7.16 -7.45 -5.79
C GLY A 101 6.57 -6.14 -6.35
N TYR A 102 6.33 -5.15 -5.51
CA TYR A 102 5.84 -3.82 -5.95
C TYR A 102 6.70 -3.22 -7.07
N TRP A 103 8.02 -3.37 -6.99
CA TRP A 103 8.93 -2.77 -7.95
C TRP A 103 8.83 -3.34 -9.36
N SER A 104 8.32 -4.57 -9.54
CA SER A 104 8.08 -5.11 -10.87
C SER A 104 6.93 -4.40 -11.59
N LEU A 105 5.92 -3.91 -10.87
CA LEU A 105 4.86 -3.07 -11.42
C LEU A 105 5.44 -1.76 -11.97
N CYS A 106 6.21 -1.04 -11.15
CA CYS A 106 6.84 0.22 -11.57
C CYS A 106 7.77 0.01 -12.77
N ALA A 107 8.54 -1.09 -12.77
CA ALA A 107 9.42 -1.45 -13.88
C ALA A 107 8.63 -1.73 -15.18
N ALA A 108 7.50 -2.44 -15.10
CA ALA A 108 6.65 -2.72 -16.27
C ALA A 108 6.07 -1.44 -16.89
N VAL A 109 5.52 -0.55 -16.05
CA VAL A 109 4.96 0.74 -16.50
C VAL A 109 6.05 1.60 -17.14
N ASN A 110 7.21 1.73 -16.49
CA ASN A 110 8.33 2.52 -17.04
C ASN A 110 8.88 1.92 -18.34
N LYS A 111 8.97 0.59 -18.44
CA LYS A 111 9.37 -0.11 -19.68
C LYS A 111 8.38 0.17 -20.82
N ALA A 112 7.09 0.21 -20.54
CA ALA A 112 6.08 0.56 -21.54
C ALA A 112 6.23 2.01 -22.02
N LEU A 113 6.44 2.95 -21.10
CA LEU A 113 6.67 4.36 -21.42
C LEU A 113 7.95 4.57 -22.25
N ASP A 114 9.06 3.93 -21.87
CA ASP A 114 10.32 3.97 -22.63
C ASP A 114 10.15 3.39 -24.06
N ASN A 115 9.18 2.48 -24.26
CA ASN A 115 8.79 1.92 -25.56
C ASN A 115 7.69 2.75 -26.27
N SER A 116 7.46 3.99 -25.84
CA SER A 116 6.46 4.90 -26.42
C SER A 116 5.01 4.40 -26.36
N ILE A 117 4.70 3.49 -25.44
CA ILE A 117 3.32 3.10 -25.14
C ILE A 117 2.77 4.09 -24.10
N PRO A 118 1.70 4.86 -24.40
CA PRO A 118 1.16 5.87 -23.50
C PRO A 118 0.30 5.24 -22.39
N ILE A 119 0.85 4.26 -21.66
CA ILE A 119 0.12 3.40 -20.73
C ILE A 119 -0.46 4.17 -19.53
N THR A 120 0.07 5.35 -19.20
CA THR A 120 -0.43 6.26 -18.16
C THR A 120 -1.55 7.17 -18.62
N THR A 121 -1.87 7.20 -19.93
CA THR A 121 -2.90 8.09 -20.47
C THR A 121 -4.30 7.50 -20.29
N PRO A 122 -5.22 8.14 -19.54
CA PRO A 122 -6.54 7.58 -19.25
C PRO A 122 -7.38 7.22 -20.47
N SER A 123 -7.37 8.05 -21.51
CA SER A 123 -8.09 7.74 -22.75
C SER A 123 -7.52 6.53 -23.49
N PHE A 124 -6.21 6.28 -23.37
CA PHE A 124 -5.57 5.12 -24.00
C PHE A 124 -6.02 3.82 -23.33
N TYR A 125 -5.85 3.71 -22.01
CA TYR A 125 -6.21 2.48 -21.30
C TYR A 125 -7.72 2.36 -21.03
N ALA A 126 -8.54 3.38 -21.32
CA ALA A 126 -10.00 3.26 -21.35
C ALA A 126 -10.53 2.55 -22.61
N ASP A 127 -9.79 2.61 -23.72
CA ASP A 127 -10.21 2.18 -25.05
C ASP A 127 -9.58 0.83 -25.42
N GLU A 128 -10.43 -0.16 -25.68
CA GLU A 128 -10.03 -1.54 -26.00
C GLU A 128 -9.45 -1.68 -27.41
N VAL A 129 -9.71 -0.74 -28.31
CA VAL A 129 -9.13 -0.70 -29.65
C VAL A 129 -7.74 -0.09 -29.61
N CYS A 130 -7.58 1.06 -28.93
CA CYS A 130 -6.28 1.71 -28.81
C CYS A 130 -5.31 0.93 -27.92
N CYS A 131 -5.81 0.33 -26.85
CA CYS A 131 -5.04 -0.45 -25.91
C CYS A 131 -5.70 -1.81 -25.72
N PRO A 132 -5.49 -2.81 -26.60
CA PRO A 132 -6.08 -4.14 -26.45
C PRO A 132 -5.60 -4.88 -25.19
N ASP A 133 -6.38 -5.85 -24.71
CA ASP A 133 -6.03 -6.63 -23.51
C ASP A 133 -4.71 -7.41 -23.70
N ASP A 134 -4.45 -7.93 -24.90
CA ASP A 134 -3.18 -8.61 -25.22
C ASP A 134 -1.97 -7.65 -25.13
N LEU A 135 -2.16 -6.37 -25.44
CA LEU A 135 -1.12 -5.36 -25.26
C LEU A 135 -0.84 -5.16 -23.75
N ILE A 136 -1.88 -5.03 -22.93
CA ILE A 136 -1.71 -4.92 -21.47
C ILE A 136 -1.06 -6.17 -20.90
N ALA A 137 -1.49 -7.37 -21.34
CA ALA A 137 -0.89 -8.63 -20.95
C ALA A 137 0.60 -8.68 -21.31
N SER A 138 0.98 -8.19 -22.50
CA SER A 138 2.39 -8.14 -22.91
C SER A 138 3.24 -7.18 -22.08
N ILE A 139 2.67 -6.06 -21.59
CA ILE A 139 3.36 -5.10 -20.72
C ILE A 139 3.70 -5.74 -19.37
N PHE A 140 2.79 -6.55 -18.84
CA PHE A 140 2.96 -7.25 -17.56
C PHE A 140 3.45 -8.70 -17.71
N ALA A 141 3.93 -9.09 -18.89
CA ALA A 141 4.47 -10.42 -19.12
C ALA A 141 5.72 -10.63 -18.25
N SER A 142 5.72 -11.71 -17.47
CA SER A 142 6.81 -11.99 -16.53
C SER A 142 8.09 -12.41 -17.26
N ASP A 143 9.23 -11.92 -16.77
CA ASP A 143 10.56 -12.41 -17.14
C ASP A 143 10.99 -13.61 -16.28
N THR A 144 10.10 -14.12 -15.41
CA THR A 144 10.27 -15.28 -14.52
C THR A 144 9.08 -16.25 -14.62
N GLU A 145 9.07 -17.31 -13.81
CA GLU A 145 8.04 -18.38 -13.88
C GLU A 145 6.63 -17.90 -13.48
N GLU A 146 6.50 -17.24 -12.32
CA GLU A 146 5.22 -16.76 -11.82
C GLU A 146 4.75 -15.55 -12.63
N GLN A 147 3.49 -15.58 -13.05
CA GLN A 147 2.86 -14.49 -13.79
C GLN A 147 2.31 -13.44 -12.83
N ILE A 148 2.03 -12.24 -13.36
CA ILE A 148 1.39 -11.20 -12.55
C ILE A 148 0.04 -11.73 -12.03
N PRO A 149 -0.21 -11.69 -10.71
CA PRO A 149 -1.48 -12.14 -10.19
C PRO A 149 -2.59 -11.15 -10.55
N LEU A 150 -3.79 -11.70 -10.75
CA LEU A 150 -5.04 -10.95 -11.01
C LEU A 150 -4.95 -10.05 -12.26
N LEU A 151 -4.33 -10.53 -13.34
CA LEU A 151 -4.20 -9.78 -14.59
C LEU A 151 -5.56 -9.31 -15.15
N SER A 152 -6.57 -10.17 -15.11
CA SER A 152 -7.91 -9.82 -15.59
C SER A 152 -8.54 -8.69 -14.76
N GLU A 153 -8.37 -8.71 -13.44
CA GLU A 153 -8.82 -7.63 -12.55
C GLU A 153 -8.05 -6.33 -12.80
N ARG A 154 -6.74 -6.41 -13.04
CA ARG A 154 -5.92 -5.24 -13.40
C ARG A 154 -6.42 -4.58 -14.66
N ILE A 155 -6.65 -5.36 -15.72
CA ILE A 155 -7.21 -4.88 -16.98
C ILE A 155 -8.58 -4.24 -16.72
N ARG A 156 -9.49 -4.93 -16.02
CA ARG A 156 -10.83 -4.42 -15.70
C ARG A 156 -10.75 -3.08 -14.95
N ILE A 157 -9.87 -2.97 -13.95
CA ILE A 157 -9.69 -1.75 -13.16
C ILE A 157 -9.12 -0.63 -14.02
N MET A 158 -8.13 -0.90 -14.88
CA MET A 158 -7.63 0.09 -15.84
C MET A 158 -8.78 0.62 -16.71
N ARG A 159 -9.57 -0.25 -17.33
CA ARG A 159 -10.72 0.15 -18.15
C ARG A 159 -11.71 1.02 -17.38
N ALA A 160 -12.11 0.57 -16.18
CA ALA A 160 -13.10 1.25 -15.37
C ALA A 160 -12.62 2.64 -14.93
N SER A 161 -11.40 2.72 -14.41
CA SER A 161 -10.79 3.98 -13.96
C SER A 161 -10.52 4.94 -15.12
N GLY A 162 -10.08 4.43 -16.26
CA GLY A 162 -9.84 5.25 -17.46
C GLY A 162 -11.14 5.86 -17.98
N LYS A 163 -12.19 5.04 -18.09
CA LYS A 163 -13.54 5.51 -18.48
C LYS A 163 -14.07 6.56 -17.50
N ALA A 164 -13.85 6.39 -16.20
CA ALA A 164 -14.25 7.38 -15.18
C ALA A 164 -13.47 8.70 -15.31
N LEU A 165 -12.14 8.65 -15.49
CA LEU A 165 -11.31 9.84 -15.71
C LEU A 165 -11.71 10.59 -16.98
N VAL A 166 -11.91 9.89 -18.10
CA VAL A 166 -12.38 10.49 -19.36
C VAL A 166 -13.72 11.17 -19.16
N LYS A 167 -14.69 10.47 -18.55
CA LYS A 167 -16.06 10.95 -18.42
C LYS A 167 -16.22 12.13 -17.47
N TYR A 168 -15.57 12.09 -16.31
CA TYR A 168 -15.85 13.04 -15.22
C TYR A 168 -14.74 14.08 -15.00
N TYR A 169 -13.55 13.83 -15.57
CA TYR A 169 -12.32 14.59 -15.31
C TYR A 169 -11.55 14.96 -16.59
N GLY A 170 -12.19 14.86 -17.76
CA GLY A 170 -11.57 15.24 -19.04
C GLY A 170 -10.32 14.42 -19.39
N GLY A 171 -10.21 13.21 -18.86
CA GLY A 171 -9.11 12.29 -19.14
C GLY A 171 -7.79 12.64 -18.44
N ARG A 172 -7.81 13.47 -17.39
CA ARG A 172 -6.61 13.83 -16.63
C ARG A 172 -6.86 13.71 -15.13
N PHE A 173 -5.94 13.07 -14.42
CA PHE A 173 -6.07 12.91 -12.96
C PHE A 173 -5.96 14.26 -12.22
N VAL A 174 -5.19 15.23 -12.74
CA VAL A 174 -5.07 16.57 -12.14
C VAL A 174 -6.43 17.28 -11.95
N HIS A 175 -7.37 17.13 -12.88
CA HIS A 175 -8.69 17.75 -12.76
C HIS A 175 -9.53 17.12 -11.64
N LEU A 176 -9.21 15.88 -11.23
CA LEU A 176 -9.80 15.27 -10.03
C LEU A 176 -9.26 15.98 -8.79
N LEU A 177 -7.94 16.13 -8.69
CA LEU A 177 -7.28 16.79 -7.57
C LEU A 177 -7.75 18.24 -7.38
N GLU A 178 -7.94 18.98 -8.48
CA GLU A 178 -8.52 20.33 -8.45
C GLU A 178 -9.90 20.34 -7.77
N LYS A 179 -10.73 19.33 -7.99
CA LYS A 179 -12.04 19.21 -7.32
C LYS A 179 -11.92 18.89 -5.83
N CYS A 180 -10.82 18.30 -5.38
CA CYS A 180 -10.56 18.03 -3.97
C CYS A 180 -10.30 19.31 -3.17
N ASN A 181 -9.90 20.42 -3.82
CA ASN A 181 -9.64 21.71 -3.19
C ASN A 181 -8.77 21.57 -1.92
N HIS A 182 -7.64 20.88 -2.07
CA HIS A 182 -6.67 20.60 -1.01
C HIS A 182 -7.24 19.83 0.21
N SER A 183 -8.34 19.09 0.07
CA SER A 183 -8.81 18.18 1.13
C SER A 183 -8.61 16.70 0.75
N ALA A 184 -7.83 16.00 1.57
CA ALA A 184 -7.61 14.57 1.55
C ALA A 184 -8.94 13.82 1.80
N GLN A 185 -9.78 14.26 2.74
CA GLN A 185 -11.08 13.62 2.98
C GLN A 185 -12.03 13.79 1.78
N LYS A 186 -12.07 14.98 1.16
CA LYS A 186 -12.83 15.18 -0.08
C LYS A 186 -12.29 14.33 -1.22
N PHE A 187 -10.98 14.11 -1.26
CA PHE A 187 -10.39 13.19 -2.23
C PHE A 187 -10.86 11.75 -2.00
N LEU A 188 -10.86 11.25 -0.75
CA LEU A 188 -11.45 9.95 -0.42
C LEU A 188 -12.92 9.85 -0.86
N GLU A 189 -13.74 10.85 -0.55
CA GLU A 189 -15.16 10.88 -0.94
C GLU A 189 -15.35 10.76 -2.46
N ILE A 190 -14.53 11.50 -3.23
CA ILE A 190 -14.55 11.46 -4.70
C ILE A 190 -14.15 10.06 -5.21
N LEU A 191 -13.09 9.47 -4.64
CA LEU A 191 -12.65 8.13 -5.02
C LEU A 191 -13.73 7.09 -4.78
N LEU A 192 -14.33 7.08 -3.58
CA LEU A 192 -15.39 6.12 -3.26
C LEU A 192 -16.64 6.30 -4.12
N ARG A 193 -16.96 7.53 -4.53
CA ARG A 193 -18.10 7.81 -5.40
C ARG A 193 -17.85 7.31 -6.83
N ASP A 194 -16.73 7.70 -7.42
CA ASP A 194 -16.52 7.58 -8.87
C ASP A 194 -15.70 6.35 -9.28
N PHE A 195 -14.98 5.74 -8.34
CA PHE A 195 -14.09 4.60 -8.59
C PHE A 195 -14.39 3.46 -7.59
N PRO A 196 -15.39 2.61 -7.86
CA PRO A 196 -15.87 1.60 -6.91
C PRO A 196 -14.80 0.61 -6.43
N ASP A 197 -13.75 0.37 -7.23
CA ASP A 197 -12.64 -0.52 -6.89
C ASP A 197 -11.76 0.00 -5.73
N PHE A 198 -11.96 1.25 -5.28
CA PHE A 198 -11.37 1.79 -4.06
C PHE A 198 -12.16 1.51 -2.78
N ARG A 199 -13.37 0.92 -2.87
CA ARG A 199 -14.26 0.64 -1.73
C ARG A 199 -13.83 -0.61 -0.96
N ASP A 200 -12.64 -0.54 -0.37
CA ASP A 200 -12.09 -1.51 0.56
C ASP A 200 -12.82 -1.43 1.91
N ILE A 201 -14.02 -2.02 1.94
CA ILE A 201 -15.00 -2.00 3.04
C ILE A 201 -15.37 -3.44 3.37
N SER A 202 -15.28 -3.79 4.65
CA SER A 202 -15.59 -5.12 5.17
C SER A 202 -16.71 -5.07 6.20
N PHE A 203 -17.54 -6.12 6.28
CA PHE A 203 -18.56 -6.22 7.31
C PHE A 203 -18.02 -7.01 8.51
N TYR A 204 -17.85 -6.35 9.65
CA TYR A 204 -17.28 -6.94 10.86
C TYR A 204 -18.17 -6.64 12.07
N LYS A 205 -18.55 -7.71 12.78
CA LYS A 205 -19.36 -7.64 14.01
C LYS A 205 -20.59 -6.72 13.92
N GLY A 206 -21.31 -6.82 12.80
CA GLY A 206 -22.56 -6.08 12.61
C GLY A 206 -22.39 -4.67 12.04
N ARG A 207 -21.17 -4.26 11.68
CA ARG A 207 -20.85 -2.91 11.18
C ARG A 207 -20.02 -2.98 9.89
N GLU A 208 -20.30 -2.08 8.95
CA GLU A 208 -19.39 -1.79 7.83
C GLU A 208 -18.17 -1.03 8.34
N CYS A 209 -16.98 -1.56 8.07
CA CYS A 209 -15.70 -1.01 8.48
C CYS A 209 -14.85 -0.67 7.26
N HIS A 210 -14.28 0.54 7.24
CA HIS A 210 -13.53 1.09 6.12
C HIS A 210 -12.02 0.94 6.39
N ILE A 211 -11.31 0.30 5.46
CA ILE A 211 -9.83 0.21 5.49
C ILE A 211 -9.22 1.12 4.42
N LEU A 212 -9.83 1.15 3.23
CA LEU A 212 -9.51 2.08 2.14
C LEU A 212 -8.03 2.17 1.76
N LYS A 213 -7.28 1.06 1.85
CA LYS A 213 -5.81 1.03 1.70
C LYS A 213 -5.33 1.80 0.48
N ARG A 214 -5.76 1.42 -0.73
CA ARG A 214 -5.31 2.06 -1.98
C ARG A 214 -5.76 3.52 -2.09
N ALA A 215 -6.97 3.83 -1.60
CA ALA A 215 -7.46 5.22 -1.66
C ALA A 215 -6.60 6.14 -0.79
N GLN A 216 -6.16 5.65 0.37
CA GLN A 216 -5.24 6.36 1.25
C GLN A 216 -3.82 6.44 0.68
N ILE A 217 -3.30 5.36 0.05
CA ILE A 217 -2.01 5.36 -0.64
C ILE A 217 -1.98 6.40 -1.76
N LEU A 218 -3.02 6.48 -2.60
CA LEU A 218 -3.06 7.45 -3.70
C LEU A 218 -2.88 8.90 -3.20
N ILE A 219 -3.52 9.24 -2.08
CA ILE A 219 -3.40 10.55 -1.44
C ILE A 219 -1.99 10.74 -0.88
N ALA A 220 -1.47 9.74 -0.18
CA ALA A 220 -0.16 9.78 0.45
C ALA A 220 0.98 9.89 -0.55
N GLU A 221 0.95 9.13 -1.64
CA GLU A 221 1.92 9.17 -2.72
C GLU A 221 1.88 10.52 -3.45
N THR A 222 0.69 11.08 -3.67
CA THR A 222 0.52 12.43 -4.23
C THR A 222 1.11 13.49 -3.29
N TRP A 223 0.82 13.41 -2.00
CA TRP A 223 1.38 14.32 -0.99
C TRP A 223 2.91 14.22 -0.92
N ALA A 224 3.44 12.99 -0.84
CA ALA A 224 4.87 12.73 -0.67
C ALA A 224 5.68 13.14 -1.91
N CYS A 225 5.18 12.84 -3.11
CA CYS A 225 5.82 13.19 -4.38
C CYS A 225 6.05 14.70 -4.51
N PHE A 226 5.10 15.52 -4.02
CA PHE A 226 5.13 16.98 -4.11
C PHE A 226 5.46 17.68 -2.79
N HIS A 227 5.93 16.93 -1.78
CA HIS A 227 6.32 17.46 -0.47
C HIS A 227 5.25 18.33 0.22
N GLY A 228 3.97 17.97 0.07
CA GLY A 228 2.87 18.74 0.63
C GLY A 228 2.61 20.09 -0.04
N GLN A 229 3.16 20.33 -1.23
CA GLN A 229 3.02 21.59 -1.97
C GLN A 229 2.36 21.36 -3.33
N GLY A 230 1.83 22.43 -3.94
CA GLY A 230 1.23 22.35 -5.28
C GLY A 230 0.17 21.24 -5.37
N TYR A 231 0.35 20.27 -6.25
CA TYR A 231 -0.58 19.14 -6.41
C TYR A 231 -0.66 18.21 -5.19
N GLY A 232 0.35 18.20 -4.33
CA GLY A 232 0.35 17.43 -3.08
C GLY A 232 -0.10 18.21 -1.86
N GLN A 233 -0.58 19.46 -2.03
CA GLN A 233 -1.10 20.23 -0.91
C GLN A 233 -2.44 19.64 -0.42
N PHE A 234 -2.45 19.20 0.83
CA PHE A 234 -3.66 18.80 1.54
C PHE A 234 -3.67 19.42 2.95
N ASP A 235 -4.69 20.21 3.26
CA ASP A 235 -4.79 20.96 4.52
C ASP A 235 -5.16 20.05 5.70
N ASP A 236 -5.71 18.87 5.42
CA ASP A 236 -6.15 17.84 6.36
C ASP A 236 -5.39 16.51 6.16
N ILE A 237 -4.14 16.55 5.68
CA ILE A 237 -3.34 15.33 5.37
C ILE A 237 -3.23 14.36 6.57
N ASP A 238 -3.19 14.89 7.79
CA ASP A 238 -3.09 14.10 9.03
C ASP A 238 -4.35 13.25 9.32
N SER A 239 -5.41 13.41 8.51
CA SER A 239 -6.58 12.54 8.56
C SER A 239 -6.36 11.18 7.90
N ILE A 240 -5.30 11.03 7.10
CA ILE A 240 -4.92 9.78 6.44
C ILE A 240 -4.12 8.90 7.42
N THR A 241 -4.51 7.63 7.50
CA THR A 241 -3.88 6.64 8.39
C THR A 241 -2.73 5.90 7.69
N MET A 242 -2.11 4.95 8.40
CA MET A 242 -1.25 3.93 7.77
C MET A 242 -2.03 3.03 6.80
N PHE A 243 -1.31 2.29 5.95
CA PHE A 243 -1.89 1.45 4.90
C PHE A 243 -1.75 -0.04 5.25
N ALA A 244 -2.84 -0.63 5.76
CA ALA A 244 -2.85 -2.04 6.18
C ALA A 244 -2.76 -3.02 5.00
N ASP A 245 -1.54 -3.25 4.53
CA ASP A 245 -1.15 -4.27 3.55
C ASP A 245 -0.78 -5.61 4.25
N TYR A 246 0.16 -6.38 3.70
CA TYR A 246 0.66 -7.61 4.31
C TYR A 246 2.05 -7.47 4.98
N ARG A 247 2.74 -6.34 4.79
CA ARG A 247 4.11 -6.08 5.29
C ARG A 247 4.11 -5.28 6.57
N VAL A 248 3.35 -4.19 6.64
CA VAL A 248 3.31 -3.35 7.84
C VAL A 248 2.73 -4.12 9.03
N PRO A 249 1.65 -4.92 8.90
CA PRO A 249 1.20 -5.79 10.00
C PRO A 249 2.26 -6.80 10.44
N GLN A 250 3.04 -7.35 9.50
CA GLN A 250 4.10 -8.32 9.79
C GLN A 250 5.22 -7.70 10.63
N ILE A 251 5.70 -6.51 10.25
CA ILE A 251 6.75 -5.83 11.04
C ILE A 251 6.20 -5.34 12.38
N LEU A 252 4.95 -4.85 12.46
CA LEU A 252 4.33 -4.47 13.73
C LEU A 252 4.27 -5.64 14.72
N TRP A 253 3.99 -6.86 14.24
CA TRP A 253 4.12 -8.05 15.06
C TRP A 253 5.58 -8.29 15.46
N GLN A 254 6.55 -8.19 14.56
CA GLN A 254 7.97 -8.39 14.89
C GLN A 254 8.47 -7.40 15.95
N LEU A 255 7.97 -6.16 15.91
CA LEU A 255 8.29 -5.10 16.86
C LEU A 255 7.59 -5.28 18.22
N GLY A 256 6.57 -6.14 18.30
CA GLY A 256 5.79 -6.38 19.51
C GLY A 256 4.59 -5.45 19.68
N CYS A 257 4.18 -4.72 18.65
CA CYS A 257 2.96 -3.89 18.66
C CYS A 257 1.68 -4.72 18.47
N LEU A 258 1.80 -5.90 17.84
CA LEU A 258 0.69 -6.81 17.60
C LEU A 258 0.97 -8.19 18.19
N ASP A 259 -0.07 -8.79 18.75
CA ASP A 259 -0.09 -10.16 19.26
C ASP A 259 -1.15 -10.98 18.52
N TYR A 260 -0.80 -12.21 18.15
CA TYR A 260 -1.70 -13.10 17.41
C TYR A 260 -2.10 -14.29 18.26
N SER A 261 -3.35 -14.73 18.13
CA SER A 261 -3.82 -15.96 18.75
C SER A 261 -3.03 -17.17 18.23
N PRO A 262 -2.97 -18.28 18.99
CA PRO A 262 -2.34 -19.51 18.53
C PRO A 262 -2.92 -20.03 17.21
N GLU A 263 -4.22 -19.83 17.00
CA GLU A 263 -4.94 -20.23 15.79
C GLU A 263 -4.49 -19.41 14.58
N PHE A 264 -4.58 -18.07 14.66
CA PHE A 264 -4.17 -17.21 13.56
C PHE A 264 -2.69 -17.38 13.22
N GLY A 265 -1.82 -17.41 14.24
CA GLY A 265 -0.39 -17.68 14.04
C GLY A 265 -0.13 -19.05 13.39
N SER A 266 -0.95 -20.07 13.66
CA SER A 266 -0.84 -21.39 13.03
C SER A 266 -1.18 -21.34 11.53
N ARG A 267 -2.25 -20.61 11.14
CA ARG A 267 -2.63 -20.41 9.73
C ARG A 267 -1.52 -19.71 8.95
N LEU A 268 -0.95 -18.64 9.51
CA LEU A 268 0.17 -17.91 8.90
C LEU A 268 1.41 -18.81 8.72
N ARG A 269 1.80 -19.58 9.75
CA ARG A 269 2.94 -20.53 9.66
C ARG A 269 2.74 -21.64 8.63
N LYS A 270 1.50 -22.03 8.37
CA LYS A 270 1.16 -23.00 7.32
C LYS A 270 1.12 -22.38 5.92
N SER A 271 1.36 -21.08 5.78
CA SER A 271 1.20 -20.34 4.52
C SER A 271 -0.18 -20.53 3.91
N GLU A 272 -1.21 -20.64 4.77
CA GLU A 272 -2.59 -20.79 4.32
C GLU A 272 -3.03 -19.51 3.59
N THR A 273 -3.71 -19.69 2.45
CA THR A 273 -4.39 -18.58 1.78
C THR A 273 -5.62 -18.21 2.59
N ILE A 274 -5.64 -16.98 3.10
CA ILE A 274 -6.77 -16.43 3.86
C ILE A 274 -7.69 -15.68 2.90
N ALA A 275 -8.99 -15.92 3.02
CA ALA A 275 -9.99 -15.24 2.20
C ALA A 275 -10.07 -13.75 2.56
N HIS A 276 -10.32 -12.90 1.57
CA HIS A 276 -10.71 -11.53 1.84
C HIS A 276 -12.06 -11.50 2.59
N ASN A 277 -12.19 -10.64 3.60
CA ASN A 277 -13.26 -10.60 4.60
C ASN A 277 -13.27 -11.75 5.60
N ASP A 278 -12.18 -12.54 5.69
CA ASP A 278 -11.98 -13.42 6.85
C ASP A 278 -11.84 -12.55 8.11
N PRO A 279 -12.53 -12.86 9.22
CA PRO A 279 -12.43 -12.06 10.44
C PRO A 279 -10.99 -11.83 10.92
N MET A 280 -10.08 -12.80 10.77
CA MET A 280 -8.68 -12.65 11.17
C MET A 280 -7.91 -11.70 10.25
N GLU A 281 -8.26 -11.65 8.95
CA GLU A 281 -7.73 -10.64 8.03
C GLU A 281 -8.21 -9.25 8.44
N ILE A 282 -9.51 -9.07 8.66
CA ILE A 282 -10.10 -7.78 9.05
C ILE A 282 -9.47 -7.29 10.37
N GLU A 283 -9.37 -8.17 11.37
CA GLU A 283 -8.76 -7.88 12.66
C GLU A 283 -7.30 -7.47 12.51
N MET A 284 -6.51 -8.22 11.74
CA MET A 284 -5.11 -7.87 11.48
C MET A 284 -4.97 -6.48 10.86
N ARG A 285 -5.81 -6.13 9.87
CA ARG A 285 -5.76 -4.82 9.21
C ARG A 285 -6.18 -3.69 10.15
N GLY A 286 -7.33 -3.81 10.82
CA GLY A 286 -7.84 -2.79 11.72
C GLY A 286 -6.93 -2.56 12.93
N CYS A 287 -6.42 -3.64 13.56
CA CYS A 287 -5.46 -3.55 14.66
C CYS A 287 -4.15 -2.90 14.22
N SER A 288 -3.68 -3.13 12.99
CA SER A 288 -2.46 -2.50 12.47
C SER A 288 -2.62 -0.99 12.31
N ILE A 289 -3.78 -0.55 11.81
CA ILE A 289 -4.08 0.89 11.71
C ILE A 289 -4.13 1.52 13.08
N TRP A 290 -4.81 0.87 14.03
CA TRP A 290 -4.91 1.37 15.40
C TRP A 290 -3.53 1.41 16.09
N ALA A 291 -2.70 0.38 15.92
CA ALA A 291 -1.35 0.34 16.49
C ALA A 291 -0.48 1.50 15.99
N VAL A 292 -0.51 1.83 14.70
CA VAL A 292 0.25 2.99 14.19
C VAL A 292 -0.31 4.31 14.69
N GLU A 293 -1.62 4.45 14.87
CA GLU A 293 -2.18 5.65 15.50
C GLU A 293 -1.67 5.81 16.95
N LEU A 294 -1.60 4.72 17.72
CA LEU A 294 -1.02 4.76 19.06
C LEU A 294 0.46 5.15 19.05
N ILE A 295 1.25 4.61 18.11
CA ILE A 295 2.64 5.03 17.91
C ILE A 295 2.70 6.52 17.60
N ARG A 296 1.88 7.01 16.65
CA ARG A 296 1.83 8.42 16.25
C ARG A 296 1.50 9.34 17.43
N LEU A 297 0.52 8.95 18.26
CA LEU A 297 0.12 9.70 19.45
C LEU A 297 1.20 9.71 20.54
N ALA A 298 1.98 8.63 20.65
CA ALA A 298 3.07 8.51 21.62
C ALA A 298 4.33 9.28 21.21
N VAL A 299 4.56 9.50 19.90
CA VAL A 299 5.66 10.32 19.40
C VAL A 299 5.36 11.81 19.58
N ASN A 300 6.18 12.52 20.35
CA ASN A 300 6.04 13.95 20.61
C ASN A 300 6.70 14.79 19.49
N ARG A 301 6.25 14.63 18.25
CA ARG A 301 6.69 15.44 17.09
C ARG A 301 5.51 15.98 16.29
N PRO A 302 5.32 17.32 16.21
CA PRO A 302 4.14 17.90 15.57
C PRO A 302 4.07 17.69 14.06
N ASN A 303 5.22 17.42 13.40
CA ASN A 303 5.28 17.24 11.95
C ASN A 303 5.32 15.75 11.53
N LEU A 304 5.15 14.81 12.47
CA LEU A 304 5.13 13.39 12.16
C LEU A 304 3.69 12.91 12.04
N ASN A 305 3.32 12.43 10.86
CA ASN A 305 1.99 11.87 10.60
C ASN A 305 2.05 10.36 10.37
N ALA A 306 0.89 9.71 10.30
CA ALA A 306 0.79 8.26 10.13
C ALA A 306 1.37 7.76 8.81
N ILE A 307 1.36 8.59 7.75
CA ILE A 307 1.96 8.27 6.44
C ILE A 307 3.48 8.10 6.58
N MET A 308 4.14 9.04 7.26
CA MET A 308 5.59 8.98 7.46
C MET A 308 5.99 7.76 8.31
N ILE A 309 5.19 7.42 9.32
CA ILE A 309 5.42 6.22 10.13
C ILE A 309 5.22 4.96 9.29
N ASP A 310 4.18 4.92 8.44
CA ASP A 310 3.94 3.81 7.53
C ASP A 310 5.11 3.59 6.56
N PHE A 311 5.58 4.63 5.88
CA PHE A 311 6.73 4.54 4.98
C PHE A 311 7.97 4.00 5.69
N PHE A 312 8.23 4.50 6.89
CA PHE A 312 9.33 4.02 7.72
C PHE A 312 9.18 2.53 8.06
N LEU A 313 7.99 2.11 8.50
CA LEU A 313 7.73 0.71 8.84
C LEU A 313 7.80 -0.21 7.62
N TRP A 314 7.35 0.26 6.45
CA TRP A 314 7.41 -0.50 5.21
C TRP A 314 8.85 -0.72 4.75
N ASP A 315 9.68 0.33 4.76
CA ASP A 315 11.11 0.22 4.45
C ASP A 315 11.82 -0.73 5.44
N LEU A 316 11.51 -0.60 6.74
CA LEU A 316 12.00 -1.49 7.77
C LEU A 316 11.57 -2.95 7.54
N ALA A 317 10.33 -3.18 7.10
CA ALA A 317 9.85 -4.53 6.76
C ALA A 317 10.63 -5.15 5.59
N LYS A 318 11.03 -4.33 4.60
CA LYS A 318 11.85 -4.77 3.45
C LYS A 318 13.29 -5.06 3.85
N GLU A 319 13.89 -4.21 4.69
CA GLU A 319 15.21 -4.49 5.26
C GLU A 319 15.16 -5.77 6.10
N TRP A 320 14.18 -5.90 6.99
CA TRP A 320 13.97 -7.10 7.81
C TRP A 320 13.84 -8.36 6.96
N GLN A 321 13.03 -8.32 5.89
CA GLN A 321 12.87 -9.44 4.97
C GLN A 321 14.22 -9.87 4.35
N THR A 322 15.13 -8.92 4.12
CA THR A 322 16.42 -9.15 3.46
C THR A 322 17.51 -9.63 4.43
N ILE A 323 17.60 -9.02 5.61
CA ILE A 323 18.73 -9.23 6.55
C ILE A 323 18.33 -9.93 7.86
N GLY A 324 17.04 -10.15 8.10
CA GLY A 324 16.52 -10.78 9.32
C GLY A 324 16.60 -9.90 10.58
N TYR A 325 16.67 -8.57 10.43
CA TYR A 325 16.84 -7.62 11.54
C TYR A 325 15.67 -7.60 12.57
N SER A 326 15.82 -8.24 13.72
CA SER A 326 14.82 -8.15 14.79
C SER A 326 15.27 -7.17 15.90
N PRO A 327 14.63 -6.01 16.06
CA PRO A 327 14.95 -5.10 17.16
C PRO A 327 14.44 -5.63 18.51
N ASN A 328 13.43 -6.52 18.52
CA ASN A 328 12.96 -7.20 19.73
C ASN A 328 13.73 -8.52 19.93
N LYS A 329 14.47 -8.65 21.04
CA LYS A 329 15.29 -9.84 21.35
C LYS A 329 14.48 -11.09 21.67
N GLU A 330 13.26 -10.95 22.20
CA GLU A 330 12.40 -12.10 22.53
C GLU A 330 11.80 -12.71 21.26
N ARG A 331 11.45 -11.88 20.27
CA ARG A 331 10.97 -12.32 18.95
C ARG A 331 12.07 -12.54 17.92
N ALA A 332 13.34 -12.27 18.26
CA ALA A 332 14.47 -12.49 17.35
C ALA A 332 14.63 -13.96 16.91
N LEU A 333 14.09 -14.90 17.69
CA LEU A 333 14.16 -16.34 17.42
C LEU A 333 12.91 -16.90 16.70
N SER A 334 11.91 -16.06 16.41
CA SER A 334 10.65 -16.49 15.81
C SER A 334 10.17 -15.47 14.78
N SER A 335 9.87 -15.91 13.57
CA SER A 335 9.23 -15.08 12.56
C SER A 335 7.76 -15.46 12.39
N VAL A 336 6.93 -14.47 12.06
CA VAL A 336 5.59 -14.71 11.54
C VAL A 336 5.58 -14.47 10.04
N PRO A 337 5.15 -15.45 9.22
CA PRO A 337 4.93 -15.20 7.80
C PRO A 337 3.86 -14.12 7.60
N SER A 338 3.98 -13.39 6.50
CA SER A 338 2.95 -12.44 6.10
C SER A 338 1.64 -13.16 5.75
N ILE A 339 0.53 -12.48 5.94
CA ILE A 339 -0.78 -12.98 5.53
C ILE A 339 -0.84 -13.13 4.00
N ARG A 340 -1.48 -14.20 3.53
CA ARG A 340 -1.67 -14.48 2.10
C ARG A 340 -3.13 -14.28 1.70
N VAL A 341 -3.50 -13.04 1.39
CA VAL A 341 -4.82 -12.70 0.85
C VAL A 341 -4.68 -12.30 -0.61
N ARG A 342 -5.37 -13.01 -1.52
CA ARG A 342 -5.39 -12.66 -2.94
C ARG A 342 -6.64 -11.84 -3.23
N SER A 343 -6.46 -10.53 -3.38
CA SER A 343 -7.55 -9.57 -3.57
C SER A 343 -7.02 -8.29 -4.23
N ILE A 344 -7.92 -7.50 -4.81
CA ILE A 344 -7.60 -6.16 -5.33
C ILE A 344 -7.32 -5.14 -4.21
N TYR A 345 -7.57 -5.51 -2.95
CA TYR A 345 -7.39 -4.65 -1.78
C TYR A 345 -6.10 -4.91 -0.99
N TYR A 346 -5.35 -5.96 -1.34
CA TYR A 346 -4.13 -6.39 -0.65
C TYR A 346 -2.90 -6.06 -1.43
#